data_AF-A0A0A9C973-F1
#
_entry.id   AF-A0A0A9C973-F1
#
_cell.length_a   1.000
_cell.length_b   1.000
_cell.length_c   1.000
_cell.angle_alpha   90.00
_cell.angle_beta   90.00
_cell.angle_gamma   90.00
#
_symmetry.space_group_name_H-M   'P 1'
#
loop_
_entity.id
_entity.type
_entity.pdbx_description
1 polymer ?
#
loop_
_entity_poly.entity_id
_entity_poly.type
_entity_poly.pdbx_seq_one_letter_code
_entity_poly.pdbx_strand_id
1 'polypeptide(L)'
;MMMQHHCQEPVPEAAWTSLITTCHRGGLLNEAIDVFRDMVSSGVPRSSFSLSSILAVFAESHNQGCGGQQVHADAIKRGVDTNQFVSSGLVHMYAKQGLLIDAARAFDYSRQSVGSPTRCAGTPWPWRMLAADGTERQPG
;
A
#
# COMPACT_ATOMS: atom_id res chain seq x y z
N MET A 1 -29.76 31.96 15.68
CA MET A 1 -29.92 30.52 15.40
C MET A 1 -28.51 29.95 15.25
N MET A 2 -27.98 29.32 16.30
CA MET A 2 -26.65 28.71 16.22
C MET A 2 -26.78 27.48 15.31
N MET A 3 -26.22 27.56 14.11
CA MET A 3 -25.93 26.39 13.30
C MET A 3 -24.98 25.53 14.14
N GLN A 4 -25.49 24.41 14.67
CA GLN A 4 -24.64 23.36 15.18
C GLN A 4 -23.83 22.84 14.00
N HIS A 5 -22.67 23.43 13.76
CA HIS A 5 -21.61 22.75 13.05
C HIS A 5 -21.31 21.52 13.90
N HIS A 6 -21.93 20.40 13.53
CA HIS A 6 -21.49 19.09 13.98
C HIS A 6 -20.04 19.01 13.50
N CYS A 7 -19.08 19.26 14.40
CA CYS A 7 -17.69 18.92 14.19
C CYS A 7 -17.66 17.39 14.09
N GLN A 8 -17.83 16.90 12.88
CA GLN A 8 -17.56 15.50 12.58
C GLN A 8 -16.04 15.38 12.70
N GLU A 9 -15.59 14.87 13.84
CA GLU A 9 -14.17 14.58 14.05
C GLU A 9 -13.67 13.68 12.91
N PRO A 10 -12.48 13.94 12.37
CA PRO A 10 -11.93 13.13 11.30
C PRO A 10 -11.84 11.67 11.75
N VAL A 11 -12.34 10.75 10.91
CA VAL A 11 -12.33 9.32 11.21
C VAL A 11 -10.89 8.86 11.43
N PRO A 12 -10.54 8.25 12.58
CA PRO A 12 -9.17 7.88 12.88
C PRO A 12 -8.68 6.77 11.94
N GLU A 13 -7.38 6.78 11.62
CA GLU A 13 -6.72 5.78 10.76
C GLU A 13 -7.03 4.33 11.17
N ALA A 14 -7.03 4.06 12.48
CA ALA A 14 -7.31 2.73 13.01
C ALA A 14 -8.73 2.24 12.70
N ALA A 15 -9.71 3.14 12.58
CA ALA A 15 -11.08 2.77 12.23
C ALA A 15 -11.17 2.33 10.76
N TRP A 16 -10.49 3.02 9.84
CA TRP A 16 -10.38 2.59 8.44
C TRP A 16 -9.75 1.22 8.31
N THR A 17 -8.65 1.00 9.04
CA THR A 17 -7.97 -0.31 9.02
C THR A 17 -8.84 -1.42 9.60
N SER A 18 -9.60 -1.12 10.66
CA SER A 18 -10.58 -2.04 11.24
C SER A 18 -11.68 -2.40 10.23
N LEU A 19 -12.19 -1.42 9.48
CA LEU A 19 -13.18 -1.65 8.43
C LEU A 19 -12.62 -2.53 7.31
N ILE A 20 -11.44 -2.22 6.78
CA ILE A 20 -10.78 -3.02 5.74
C ILE A 20 -10.61 -4.48 6.19
N THR A 21 -10.08 -4.69 7.40
CA THR A 21 -9.86 -6.04 7.94
C THR A 21 -11.15 -6.79 8.20
N THR A 22 -12.21 -6.10 8.64
CA THR A 22 -13.53 -6.69 8.86
C THR A 22 -14.18 -7.10 7.54
N CYS A 23 -14.14 -6.24 6.52
CA CYS A 23 -14.61 -6.56 5.18
C CYS A 23 -13.85 -7.75 4.58
N HIS A 24 -12.51 -7.77 4.72
CA HIS A 24 -11.67 -8.89 4.27
C HIS A 24 -12.09 -10.22 4.90
N ARG A 25 -12.26 -10.25 6.23
CA ARG A 25 -12.71 -11.45 6.96
C ARG A 25 -14.12 -11.90 6.56
N GLY A 26 -14.97 -10.95 6.15
CA GLY A 26 -16.30 -11.23 5.61
C GLY A 26 -16.33 -11.67 4.15
N GLY A 27 -15.18 -11.74 3.46
CA GLY A 27 -15.11 -12.03 2.02
C GLY A 27 -15.61 -10.87 1.13
N LEU A 28 -15.87 -9.70 1.72
CA LEU A 28 -16.36 -8.49 1.06
C LEU A 28 -15.17 -7.72 0.45
N LEU A 29 -14.50 -8.35 -0.51
CA LEU A 29 -13.23 -7.86 -1.04
C LEU A 29 -13.38 -6.53 -1.79
N ASN A 30 -14.46 -6.34 -2.53
CA ASN A 30 -14.70 -5.10 -3.27
C ASN A 30 -15.00 -3.94 -2.32
N GLU A 31 -15.81 -4.19 -1.28
CA GLU A 31 -16.11 -3.22 -0.23
C GLU A 31 -14.84 -2.84 0.53
N ALA A 32 -13.96 -3.80 0.82
CA ALA A 32 -12.66 -3.49 1.44
C ALA A 32 -11.79 -2.58 0.55
N ILE A 33 -11.83 -2.77 -0.77
CA ILE A 33 -11.13 -1.92 -1.74
C ILE A 33 -11.73 -0.52 -1.79
N ASP A 34 -13.06 -0.41 -1.77
CA ASP A 34 -13.75 0.89 -1.78
C ASP A 34 -13.48 1.66 -0.47
N VAL A 35 -13.53 0.98 0.69
CA VAL A 35 -13.13 1.58 1.98
C VAL A 35 -11.69 2.09 1.94
N PHE A 36 -10.76 1.32 1.35
CA PHE A 36 -9.38 1.80 1.20
C PHE A 36 -9.28 2.99 0.26
N ARG A 37 -10.05 3.02 -0.83
CA ARG A 37 -10.10 4.17 -1.74
C ARG A 37 -10.59 5.43 -1.04
N ASP A 38 -11.62 5.29 -0.20
CA ASP A 38 -12.18 6.39 0.60
C ASP A 38 -11.20 6.88 1.67
N MET A 39 -10.45 5.96 2.29
CA MET A 39 -9.35 6.32 3.21
C MET A 39 -8.29 7.18 2.49
N VAL A 40 -7.90 6.79 1.28
CA VAL A 40 -6.92 7.53 0.46
C VAL A 40 -7.45 8.89 0.02
N SER A 41 -8.70 8.95 -0.47
CA SER A 41 -9.32 10.20 -0.94
C SER A 41 -9.57 11.20 0.20
N SER A 42 -9.78 10.70 1.42
CA SER A 42 -9.90 11.50 2.64
C SER A 42 -8.55 12.01 3.16
N GLY A 43 -7.44 11.69 2.49
CA GLY A 43 -6.10 12.14 2.88
C GLY A 43 -5.58 11.48 4.16
N VAL A 44 -6.22 10.40 4.62
CA VAL A 44 -5.82 9.72 5.86
C VAL A 44 -4.49 8.98 5.62
N PRO A 45 -3.45 9.21 6.45
CA PRO A 45 -2.19 8.51 6.30
C PRO A 45 -2.37 7.02 6.54
N ARG A 46 -1.76 6.17 5.70
CA ARG A 46 -1.89 4.72 5.80
C ARG A 46 -0.83 4.11 6.71
N SER A 47 -1.19 3.36 7.75
CA SER A 47 -0.17 2.62 8.50
C SER A 47 0.41 1.44 7.70
N SER A 48 1.52 0.87 8.14
CA SER A 48 2.02 -0.40 7.59
C SER A 48 0.99 -1.54 7.74
N PHE A 49 0.14 -1.47 8.77
CA PHE A 49 -0.92 -2.45 9.01
C PHE A 49 -2.08 -2.29 8.03
N SER A 50 -2.49 -1.06 7.71
CA SER A 50 -3.54 -0.82 6.71
C SER A 50 -3.10 -1.24 5.31
N LEU A 51 -1.85 -0.92 4.93
CA LEU A 51 -1.24 -1.40 3.68
C LEU A 51 -1.17 -2.93 3.62
N SER A 52 -0.72 -3.58 4.70
CA SER A 52 -0.68 -5.05 4.77
C SER A 52 -2.08 -5.67 4.63
N SER A 53 -3.09 -5.04 5.22
CA SER A 53 -4.47 -5.54 5.19
C SER A 53 -5.06 -5.44 3.79
N ILE A 54 -4.88 -4.31 3.09
CA ILE A 54 -5.37 -4.18 1.72
C ILE A 54 -4.59 -5.05 0.72
N LEU A 55 -3.30 -5.31 0.97
CA LEU A 55 -2.52 -6.26 0.15
C LEU A 55 -3.08 -7.69 0.24
N ALA A 56 -3.53 -8.11 1.42
CA ALA A 56 -4.19 -9.41 1.58
C ALA A 56 -5.51 -9.48 0.80
N VAL A 57 -6.31 -8.41 0.82
CA VAL A 57 -7.53 -8.29 0.00
C VAL A 57 -7.21 -8.42 -1.49
N PHE A 58 -6.19 -7.70 -1.99
CA PHE A 58 -5.79 -7.80 -3.40
C PHE A 58 -5.20 -9.15 -3.79
N ALA A 59 -4.61 -9.87 -2.84
CA ALA A 59 -4.13 -11.24 -3.05
C ALA A 59 -5.26 -12.24 -3.28
N GLU A 60 -6.42 -12.02 -2.65
CA GLU A 60 -7.60 -12.89 -2.76
C GLU A 60 -8.61 -12.40 -3.80
N SER A 61 -8.55 -11.12 -4.19
CA SER A 61 -9.46 -10.58 -5.17
C SER A 61 -9.18 -11.18 -6.56
N HIS A 62 -10.22 -11.63 -7.25
CA HIS A 62 -10.15 -12.01 -8.67
C HIS A 62 -9.84 -10.81 -9.60
N ASN A 63 -9.76 -9.61 -9.05
CA ASN A 63 -9.46 -8.41 -9.78
C ASN A 63 -7.96 -8.34 -10.11
N GLN A 64 -7.58 -8.86 -11.28
CA GLN A 64 -6.21 -8.80 -11.83
C GLN A 64 -5.77 -7.37 -12.25
N GLY A 65 -6.54 -6.35 -11.88
CA GLY A 65 -6.17 -4.96 -12.16
C GLY A 65 -4.91 -4.50 -11.41
N CYS A 66 -4.47 -3.29 -11.71
CA CYS A 66 -3.25 -2.71 -11.15
C CYS A 66 -3.34 -2.29 -9.66
N GLY A 67 -4.39 -2.67 -8.92
CA GLY A 67 -4.64 -2.21 -7.55
C GLY A 67 -3.50 -2.57 -6.58
N GLY A 68 -3.06 -3.83 -6.59
CA GLY A 68 -1.92 -4.27 -5.75
C GLY A 68 -0.61 -3.55 -6.11
N GLN A 69 -0.39 -3.26 -7.40
CA GLN A 69 0.78 -2.51 -7.88
C GLN A 69 0.71 -1.02 -7.48
N GLN A 70 -0.48 -0.42 -7.46
CA GLN A 70 -0.69 0.93 -6.96
C GLN A 70 -0.41 1.01 -5.46
N VAL A 71 -0.87 0.02 -4.68
CA VAL A 71 -0.55 -0.07 -3.24
C VAL A 71 0.95 -0.23 -3.03
N HIS A 72 1.62 -1.05 -3.85
CA HIS A 72 3.09 -1.15 -3.80
C HIS A 72 3.72 0.22 -4.05
N ALA A 73 3.40 0.90 -5.15
CA ALA A 73 3.93 2.22 -5.48
C ALA A 73 3.70 3.24 -4.36
N ASP A 74 2.52 3.20 -3.73
CA ASP A 74 2.23 4.03 -2.55
C ASP A 74 3.13 3.70 -1.36
N ALA A 75 3.33 2.41 -1.05
CA ALA A 75 4.23 2.00 0.02
C ALA A 75 5.64 2.54 -0.19
N ILE A 76 6.12 2.58 -1.43
CA ILE A 76 7.47 3.11 -1.68
C ILE A 76 7.52 4.63 -1.62
N LYS A 77 6.53 5.33 -2.18
CA LYS A 77 6.45 6.80 -2.03
C LYS A 77 6.51 7.22 -0.56
N ARG A 78 6.02 6.35 0.33
CA ARG A 78 6.01 6.54 1.77
C ARG A 78 7.22 5.95 2.50
N GLY A 79 8.10 5.25 1.79
CA GLY A 79 9.30 4.61 2.35
C GLY A 79 9.03 3.47 3.32
N VAL A 80 7.88 2.80 3.20
CA VAL A 80 7.47 1.69 4.09
C VAL A 80 7.45 0.34 3.37
N ASP A 81 7.98 0.26 2.15
CA ASP A 81 8.06 -0.95 1.32
C ASP A 81 8.96 -2.05 1.90
N THR A 82 9.92 -1.68 2.76
CA THR A 82 10.78 -2.63 3.50
C THR A 82 10.23 -3.06 4.85
N ASN A 83 9.10 -2.48 5.31
CA ASN A 83 8.49 -2.89 6.57
C ASN A 83 8.05 -4.35 6.48
N GLN A 84 8.39 -5.16 7.49
CA GLN A 84 8.14 -6.61 7.47
C GLN A 84 6.69 -7.01 7.12
N PHE A 85 5.70 -6.23 7.56
CA PHE A 85 4.29 -6.52 7.29
C PHE A 85 3.93 -6.20 5.85
N VAL A 86 4.38 -5.04 5.37
CA VAL A 86 4.13 -4.57 4.00
C VAL A 86 4.86 -5.45 2.99
N SER A 87 6.15 -5.74 3.22
CA SER A 87 6.95 -6.56 2.31
C SER A 87 6.42 -8.00 2.22
N SER A 88 6.03 -8.59 3.36
CA SER A 88 5.40 -9.93 3.39
C SER A 88 4.07 -9.93 2.63
N GLY A 89 3.24 -8.89 2.85
CA GLY A 89 1.98 -8.70 2.11
C GLY A 89 2.19 -8.56 0.60
N LEU A 90 3.23 -7.83 0.17
CA LEU A 90 3.57 -7.65 -1.24
C LEU A 90 3.98 -8.98 -1.89
N VAL A 91 4.85 -9.75 -1.23
CA VAL A 91 5.26 -11.07 -1.70
C VAL A 91 4.04 -11.98 -1.85
N HIS A 92 3.17 -12.02 -0.84
CA HIS A 92 1.96 -12.83 -0.87
C HIS A 92 1.04 -12.44 -2.03
N MET A 93 0.79 -11.14 -2.20
CA MET A 93 -0.08 -10.60 -3.23
C MET A 93 0.46 -10.91 -4.64
N TYR A 94 1.74 -10.61 -4.91
CA TYR A 94 2.33 -10.91 -6.22
C TYR A 94 2.34 -12.41 -6.53
N ALA A 95 2.61 -13.26 -5.53
CA ALA A 95 2.57 -14.70 -5.69
C ALA A 95 1.16 -15.20 -6.05
N LYS A 96 0.12 -14.66 -5.39
CA LYS A 96 -1.28 -15.02 -5.68
C LYS A 96 -1.74 -14.55 -7.05
N GLN A 97 -1.21 -13.44 -7.54
CA GLN A 97 -1.47 -12.94 -8.89
C GLN A 97 -0.63 -13.64 -9.98
N GLY A 98 0.21 -14.61 -9.62
CA GLY A 98 1.07 -15.34 -10.56
C GLY A 98 2.30 -14.56 -11.02
N LEU A 99 2.55 -13.38 -10.46
CA LEU A 99 3.68 -12.50 -10.78
C LEU A 99 4.92 -12.90 -9.95
N LEU A 100 5.41 -14.13 -10.16
CA LEU A 100 6.45 -14.73 -9.32
C LEU A 100 7.79 -13.97 -9.36
N ILE A 101 8.12 -13.34 -10.49
CA ILE A 101 9.34 -12.53 -10.61
C ILE A 101 9.26 -11.31 -9.69
N ASP A 102 8.10 -10.64 -9.64
CA ASP A 102 7.91 -9.47 -8.79
C ASP A 102 7.81 -9.86 -7.31
N ALA A 103 7.22 -11.02 -7.00
CA ALA A 103 7.24 -11.60 -5.66
C ALA A 103 8.67 -11.87 -5.18
N ALA A 104 9.51 -12.49 -6.01
CA ALA A 104 10.92 -12.74 -5.68
C ALA A 104 11.69 -11.44 -5.43
N ARG A 105 11.49 -10.42 -6.27
CA ARG A 105 12.11 -9.10 -6.09
C ARG A 105 11.69 -8.43 -4.78
N ALA A 106 10.40 -8.46 -4.44
CA ALA A 106 9.90 -7.91 -3.17
C ALA A 106 10.52 -8.63 -1.96
N PHE A 107 10.66 -9.95 -2.05
CA PHE A 107 11.31 -10.77 -1.03
C PHE A 107 12.79 -10.42 -0.87
N ASP A 108 13.55 -10.38 -1.97
CA ASP A 108 14.98 -10.06 -1.97
C ASP A 108 15.25 -8.66 -1.42
N TYR A 109 14.37 -7.70 -1.71
CA TYR A 109 14.48 -6.34 -1.21
C TYR A 109 14.30 -6.26 0.31
N SER A 110 13.32 -6.99 0.86
CA SER A 110 13.08 -7.02 2.30
C SER A 110 14.28 -7.56 3.10
N ARG A 111 15.01 -8.53 2.53
CA ARG A 111 16.18 -9.17 3.16
C ARG A 111 17.43 -8.30 3.17
N GLN A 112 17.58 -7.37 2.23
CA GLN A 112 18.73 -6.46 2.18
C GLN A 112 18.78 -5.50 3.39
N SER A 113 17.69 -5.39 4.17
CA SER A 113 17.67 -4.64 5.44
C SER A 113 18.18 -5.43 6.65
N VAL A 114 18.25 -6.77 6.56
CA VAL A 114 18.67 -7.66 7.66
C VAL A 114 19.88 -8.48 7.23
N GLY A 115 21.04 -7.82 7.18
CA GLY A 115 22.34 -8.49 7.17
C GLY A 115 23.14 -8.41 5.88
N SER A 116 24.28 -7.73 6.01
CA SER A 116 25.51 -7.79 5.21
C SER A 116 25.53 -7.11 3.81
N PRO A 117 26.50 -6.20 3.58
CA PRO A 117 26.75 -5.59 2.29
C PRO A 117 27.48 -6.59 1.39
N THR A 118 26.74 -7.29 0.53
CA THR A 118 27.37 -7.96 -0.61
C THR A 118 26.61 -7.72 -1.89
N ARG A 119 27.17 -6.74 -2.61
CA ARG A 119 27.49 -6.78 -4.04
C ARG A 119 26.40 -6.26 -5.00
N CYS A 120 26.70 -5.05 -5.49
CA CYS A 120 26.15 -4.37 -6.66
C CYS A 120 24.73 -3.82 -6.53
N ALA A 121 24.54 -2.86 -5.61
CA ALA A 121 23.43 -1.91 -5.70
C ALA A 121 23.66 -1.00 -6.91
N GLY A 122 22.86 -1.16 -7.95
CA GLY A 122 23.07 -0.43 -9.20
C GLY A 122 21.90 -0.37 -10.16
N THR A 123 20.70 -0.79 -9.78
CA THR A 123 19.49 -0.32 -10.46
C THR A 123 18.43 -0.01 -9.41
N PRO A 124 18.16 1.28 -9.15
CA PRO A 124 16.91 1.67 -8.52
C PRO A 124 15.77 1.08 -9.34
N TRP A 125 14.74 0.59 -8.66
CA TRP A 125 13.53 0.11 -9.30
C TRP A 125 13.08 1.03 -10.44
N PRO A 126 12.61 0.50 -11.59
CA PRO A 126 12.12 1.33 -12.70
C PRO A 126 11.07 2.35 -12.24
N TRP A 127 10.26 1.99 -11.24
CA TRP A 127 9.23 2.85 -10.68
C TRP A 127 9.76 3.90 -9.67
N ARG A 128 10.96 3.75 -9.07
CA ARG A 128 11.57 4.82 -8.24
C ARG A 128 11.96 6.01 -9.10
N MET A 129 12.41 5.76 -10.32
CA MET A 129 12.73 6.82 -11.27
C MET A 129 11.46 7.50 -11.81
N LEU A 130 10.37 6.76 -12.02
CA LEU A 130 9.08 7.33 -12.42
C LEU A 130 8.39 8.16 -11.31
N ALA A 131 8.65 7.86 -10.04
CA ALA A 131 8.09 8.65 -8.93
C ALA A 131 8.81 10.00 -8.72
N ALA A 132 10.01 10.18 -9.27
CA ALA A 132 10.83 11.38 -9.08
C ALA A 132 10.52 12.51 -10.09
N ASP A 133 9.81 12.24 -11.19
CA ASP A 133 9.51 13.22 -12.26
C ASP A 133 8.17 13.95 -12.08
N GLY A 134 7.68 14.04 -10.83
CA GLY A 134 6.31 14.49 -10.54
C GLY A 134 6.15 15.90 -10.01
N THR A 135 7.23 16.68 -9.79
CA THR A 135 7.07 18.01 -9.17
C THR A 135 8.25 18.94 -9.46
N GLU A 136 8.16 19.75 -10.52
CA GLU A 136 8.54 21.17 -10.46
C GLU A 136 8.03 21.96 -11.67
N ARG A 137 6.96 22.72 -11.48
CA ARG A 137 6.86 24.06 -12.09
C ARG A 137 6.55 25.05 -10.98
N GLN A 138 7.52 25.92 -10.76
CA GLN A 138 7.56 27.05 -9.84
C GLN A 138 6.44 28.07 -10.15
N PRO A 139 6.01 28.87 -9.16
CA PRO A 139 5.07 29.96 -9.39
C PRO A 139 5.75 31.15 -10.06
N GLY A 140 5.02 31.83 -10.94
CA GLY A 140 5.30 33.19 -11.42
C GLY A 140 4.37 34.18 -10.74
#